data_AF-A0A841ARJ6-F1
#
_entry.id   AF-A0A841ARJ6-F1
#
_cell.length_a   1.000
_cell.length_b   1.000
_cell.length_c   1.000
_cell.angle_alpha   90.00
_cell.angle_beta   90.00
_cell.angle_gamma   90.00
#
_symmetry.space_group_name_H-M   'P 1'
#
loop_
_entity.id
_entity.type
_entity.pdbx_description
1 polymer ?
#
loop_
_entity_poly.entity_id
_entity_poly.type
_entity_poly.pdbx_seq_one_letter_code
_entity_poly.pdbx_strand_id
1 'polypeptide(L)'
;MNRRLIPTALVVLLSASTLLGCAPQPDLSDSAAQTLQQSVQQVATLASTGDPTGATAELDALQGELDAAVDSGDVTAERSQTIQTAIDAVRADLAQQIAAAEAAAAAAAAAEAERVAAEQQAAAEKAEADRIAAEQAAAEQQAADEKAQKEAEREAEKAAREAEKNEDDKPKPGDDEE
;
A
#
# COMPACT_ATOMS: atom_id res chain seq x y z
N MET A 1 -1.70 -25.89 20.43
CA MET A 1 -2.96 -26.53 19.95
C MET A 1 -2.59 -27.62 18.96
N ASN A 2 -2.77 -28.87 19.37
CA ASN A 2 -2.24 -30.06 18.68
C ASN A 2 -3.18 -30.48 17.54
N ARG A 3 -2.73 -30.38 16.29
CA ARG A 3 -3.45 -30.94 15.13
C ARG A 3 -3.13 -32.42 15.01
N ARG A 4 -4.15 -33.25 15.23
CA ARG A 4 -4.12 -34.71 15.03
C ARG A 4 -4.10 -35.02 13.52
N LEU A 5 -3.11 -35.78 13.10
CA LEU A 5 -2.99 -36.39 11.78
C LEU A 5 -3.96 -37.58 11.69
N ILE A 6 -4.83 -37.58 10.68
CA ILE A 6 -5.69 -38.73 10.33
C ILE A 6 -5.12 -39.33 9.04
N PRO A 7 -4.69 -40.61 9.02
CA PRO A 7 -4.25 -41.27 7.80
C PRO A 7 -5.47 -41.86 7.07
N THR A 8 -5.86 -41.24 5.96
CA THR A 8 -6.90 -41.77 5.08
C THR A 8 -6.33 -42.89 4.23
N ALA A 9 -6.81 -44.11 4.46
CA ALA A 9 -6.43 -45.32 3.73
C ALA A 9 -6.80 -45.21 2.24
N LEU A 10 -5.78 -45.38 1.39
CA LEU A 10 -5.86 -45.44 -0.06
C LEU A 10 -6.47 -46.80 -0.49
N VAL A 11 -7.76 -46.82 -0.83
CA VAL A 11 -8.39 -47.98 -1.49
C VAL A 11 -8.30 -47.76 -3.00
N VAL A 12 -7.32 -48.42 -3.65
CA VAL A 12 -7.21 -48.49 -5.12
C VAL A 12 -8.16 -49.59 -5.61
N LEU A 13 -9.36 -49.19 -6.02
CA LEU A 13 -10.31 -50.07 -6.72
C LEU A 13 -10.00 -50.02 -8.22
N LEU A 14 -9.44 -51.13 -8.71
CA LEU A 14 -9.09 -51.38 -10.10
C LEU A 14 -10.37 -51.77 -10.88
N SER A 15 -11.07 -50.80 -11.45
CA SER A 15 -12.26 -51.04 -12.29
C SER A 15 -11.86 -51.16 -13.76
N ALA A 16 -11.57 -52.38 -14.21
CA ALA A 16 -11.55 -52.73 -15.62
C ALA A 16 -12.98 -53.03 -16.10
N SER A 17 -13.68 -52.01 -16.62
CA SER A 17 -15.05 -52.16 -17.16
C SER A 17 -15.11 -51.73 -18.62
N THR A 18 -15.16 -52.74 -19.50
CA THR A 18 -15.95 -52.82 -20.75
C THR A 18 -16.38 -51.51 -21.44
N LEU A 19 -15.55 -51.01 -22.36
CA LEU A 19 -15.85 -49.90 -23.30
C LEU A 19 -16.31 -50.42 -24.67
N LEU A 20 -17.34 -51.28 -24.74
CA LEU A 20 -18.02 -51.58 -26.01
C LEU A 20 -19.52 -51.47 -25.81
N GLY A 21 -20.13 -50.37 -26.27
CA GLY A 21 -21.58 -50.31 -26.47
C GLY A 21 -22.30 -49.13 -25.82
N CYS A 22 -21.95 -47.91 -26.23
CA CYS A 22 -22.87 -46.79 -26.41
C CYS A 22 -22.07 -45.70 -27.12
N ALA A 23 -22.12 -45.63 -28.44
CA ALA A 23 -21.76 -44.39 -29.12
C ALA A 23 -23.09 -43.68 -29.40
N PRO A 24 -23.62 -42.86 -28.46
CA PRO A 24 -24.60 -41.86 -28.86
C PRO A 24 -24.00 -41.03 -30.00
N GLN A 25 -24.85 -40.53 -30.90
CA GLN A 25 -24.38 -39.54 -31.86
C GLN A 25 -23.66 -38.41 -31.10
N PRO A 26 -22.54 -37.88 -31.62
CA PRO A 26 -21.83 -36.85 -30.90
C PRO A 26 -22.73 -35.62 -30.80
N ASP A 27 -23.00 -35.16 -29.58
CA ASP A 27 -23.77 -33.92 -29.30
C ASP A 27 -23.04 -32.64 -29.74
N LEU A 28 -21.87 -32.80 -30.36
CA LEU A 28 -20.92 -31.76 -30.70
C LEU A 28 -20.10 -32.21 -31.92
N SER A 29 -19.98 -31.39 -32.97
CA SER A 29 -19.11 -31.71 -34.10
C SER A 29 -17.62 -31.66 -33.73
N ASP A 30 -16.77 -32.40 -34.45
CA ASP A 30 -15.32 -32.44 -34.17
C ASP A 30 -14.67 -31.04 -34.30
N SER A 31 -15.13 -30.24 -35.26
CA SER A 31 -14.66 -28.87 -35.45
C SER A 31 -15.06 -27.98 -34.28
N ALA A 32 -16.31 -28.05 -33.84
CA ALA A 32 -16.78 -27.30 -32.66
C ALA A 32 -16.00 -27.72 -31.41
N ALA A 33 -15.71 -29.02 -31.24
CA ALA A 33 -14.93 -29.52 -30.11
C ALA A 33 -13.53 -28.91 -30.07
N GLN A 34 -12.86 -28.86 -31.22
CA GLN A 34 -11.51 -28.32 -31.32
C GLN A 34 -11.47 -26.81 -31.02
N THR A 35 -12.42 -26.05 -31.55
CA THR A 35 -12.55 -24.61 -31.27
C THR A 35 -12.77 -24.36 -29.77
N LEU A 36 -13.77 -25.01 -29.16
CA LEU A 36 -14.07 -24.82 -27.74
C LEU A 36 -12.87 -25.19 -26.84
N GLN A 37 -12.10 -26.23 -27.18
CA GLN A 37 -10.90 -26.62 -26.44
C GLN A 37 -9.79 -25.57 -26.52
N GLN A 38 -9.58 -24.97 -27.70
CA GLN A 38 -8.60 -23.90 -27.89
C GLN A 38 -8.99 -22.65 -27.10
N SER A 39 -10.26 -22.24 -27.16
CA SER A 39 -10.75 -21.07 -26.41
C SER A 39 -10.62 -21.29 -24.90
N VAL A 40 -10.96 -22.48 -24.37
CA VAL A 40 -10.77 -22.81 -22.95
C VAL A 40 -9.29 -22.80 -22.55
N GLN A 41 -8.40 -23.29 -23.42
CA GLN A 41 -6.96 -23.20 -23.18
C GLN A 41 -6.50 -21.74 -23.10
N GLN A 42 -6.97 -20.88 -24.01
CA GLN A 42 -6.62 -19.47 -24.03
C GLN A 42 -7.10 -18.73 -22.77
N VAL A 43 -8.35 -18.97 -22.34
CA VAL A 43 -8.89 -18.46 -21.06
C VAL A 43 -8.02 -18.91 -19.88
N ALA A 44 -7.67 -20.19 -19.82
CA ALA A 44 -6.85 -20.73 -18.74
C ALA A 44 -5.43 -20.11 -18.72
N THR A 45 -4.83 -19.91 -19.90
CA THR A 45 -3.55 -19.22 -20.02
C THR A 45 -3.65 -17.80 -19.48
N LEU A 46 -4.61 -16.99 -19.95
CA LEU A 46 -4.80 -15.60 -19.52
C LEU A 46 -5.00 -15.51 -18.00
N ALA A 47 -5.88 -16.36 -17.45
CA ALA A 47 -6.11 -16.44 -16.01
C ALA A 47 -4.83 -16.80 -15.23
N SER A 48 -4.08 -17.81 -15.69
CA SER A 48 -2.84 -18.24 -15.03
C SER A 48 -1.70 -17.22 -15.11
N THR A 49 -1.68 -16.38 -16.16
CA THR A 49 -0.72 -15.30 -16.32
C THR A 49 -1.12 -14.02 -15.57
N GLY A 50 -2.23 -14.05 -14.81
CA GLY A 50 -2.69 -12.92 -14.02
C GLY A 50 -3.45 -11.87 -14.81
N ASP A 51 -4.05 -12.24 -15.95
CA ASP A 51 -4.90 -11.36 -16.76
C ASP A 51 -6.38 -11.82 -16.75
N PRO A 52 -7.11 -11.60 -15.64
CA PRO A 52 -8.52 -11.98 -15.56
C PRO A 52 -9.43 -11.11 -16.44
N THR A 53 -8.98 -9.91 -16.83
CA THR A 53 -9.75 -9.03 -17.74
C THR A 53 -9.68 -9.57 -19.17
N GLY A 54 -8.48 -9.93 -19.64
CA GLY A 54 -8.29 -10.64 -20.90
C GLY A 54 -9.04 -11.97 -20.91
N ALA A 55 -8.99 -12.75 -19.83
CA ALA A 55 -9.73 -14.00 -19.71
C ALA A 55 -11.26 -13.80 -19.82
N THR A 56 -11.79 -12.69 -19.30
CA THR A 56 -13.22 -12.34 -19.43
C THR A 56 -13.58 -12.02 -20.88
N ALA A 57 -12.75 -11.24 -21.58
CA ALA A 57 -12.98 -10.94 -23.00
C ALA A 57 -12.94 -12.20 -23.87
N GLU A 58 -12.06 -13.15 -23.56
CA GLU A 58 -11.98 -14.44 -24.25
C GLU A 58 -13.22 -15.31 -23.98
N LEU A 59 -13.79 -15.26 -22.77
CA LEU A 59 -15.07 -15.92 -22.48
C LEU A 59 -16.25 -15.30 -23.25
N ASP A 60 -16.21 -14.00 -23.53
CA ASP A 60 -17.21 -13.34 -24.37
C ASP A 60 -17.08 -13.74 -25.84
N ALA A 61 -15.86 -13.94 -26.33
CA ALA A 61 -15.63 -14.53 -27.65
C ALA A 61 -16.15 -15.98 -27.72
N LEU A 62 -15.82 -16.80 -26.70
CA LEU A 62 -16.30 -18.19 -26.57
C LEU A 62 -17.83 -18.29 -26.55
N GLN A 63 -18.51 -17.34 -25.90
CA GLN A 63 -19.97 -17.25 -25.92
C GLN A 63 -20.50 -17.08 -27.35
N GLY A 64 -19.91 -16.15 -28.11
CA GLY A 64 -20.30 -15.94 -29.51
C GLY A 64 -20.03 -17.16 -30.39
N GLU A 65 -18.94 -17.88 -30.14
CA GLU A 65 -18.64 -19.16 -30.82
C GLU A 65 -19.67 -20.24 -30.49
N LEU A 66 -20.09 -20.35 -29.23
CA LEU A 66 -21.13 -21.29 -28.81
C LEU A 66 -22.47 -20.96 -29.46
N ASP A 67 -22.86 -19.69 -29.48
CA ASP A 67 -24.11 -19.24 -30.09
C ASP A 67 -24.13 -19.56 -31.59
N ALA A 68 -23.02 -19.28 -32.30
CA ALA A 68 -22.89 -19.60 -33.72
C ALA A 68 -22.94 -21.12 -33.99
N ALA A 69 -22.34 -21.93 -33.12
CA ALA A 69 -22.36 -23.39 -33.24
C ALA A 69 -23.74 -24.00 -32.93
N VAL A 70 -24.54 -23.35 -32.09
CA VAL A 70 -25.95 -23.71 -31.88
C VAL A 70 -26.77 -23.36 -33.11
N ASP A 71 -26.58 -22.17 -33.69
CA ASP A 71 -27.30 -21.71 -34.88
C ASP A 71 -26.99 -22.57 -36.13
N SER A 72 -25.76 -23.09 -36.25
CA SER A 72 -25.37 -24.02 -37.31
C SER A 72 -25.84 -25.47 -37.07
N GLY A 73 -26.33 -25.79 -35.87
CA GLY A 73 -26.69 -27.14 -35.45
C GLY A 73 -25.49 -28.04 -35.13
N ASP A 74 -24.29 -27.47 -35.00
CA ASP A 74 -23.07 -28.19 -34.58
C ASP A 74 -23.09 -28.58 -33.10
N VAL A 75 -23.94 -27.93 -32.30
CA VAL A 75 -24.14 -28.20 -30.87
C VAL A 75 -25.63 -28.33 -30.56
N THR A 76 -26.01 -29.40 -29.84
CA THR A 76 -27.40 -29.57 -29.42
C THR A 76 -27.80 -28.56 -28.33
N ALA A 77 -29.09 -28.21 -28.25
CA ALA A 77 -29.58 -27.25 -27.25
C ALA A 77 -29.33 -27.70 -25.79
N GLU A 78 -29.43 -29.00 -25.50
CA GLU A 78 -29.14 -29.53 -24.15
C GLU A 78 -27.66 -29.40 -23.81
N ARG A 79 -26.78 -29.66 -24.79
CA ARG A 79 -25.34 -29.51 -24.62
C ARG A 79 -24.94 -28.04 -24.45
N SER A 80 -25.49 -27.13 -25.24
CA SER A 80 -25.19 -25.70 -25.13
C SER A 80 -25.64 -25.13 -23.79
N GLN A 81 -26.77 -25.56 -23.23
CA GLN A 81 -27.20 -25.14 -21.89
C GLN A 81 -26.21 -25.56 -20.79
N THR A 82 -25.61 -26.74 -20.92
CA THR A 82 -24.57 -27.22 -19.99
C THR A 82 -23.30 -26.37 -20.11
N ILE A 83 -22.87 -26.07 -21.34
CA ILE A 83 -21.69 -25.22 -21.60
C ILE A 83 -21.94 -23.80 -21.09
N GLN A 84 -23.13 -23.24 -21.34
CA GLN A 84 -23.53 -21.92 -20.86
C GLN A 84 -23.40 -21.81 -19.33
N THR A 85 -23.94 -22.80 -18.62
CA THR A 85 -23.86 -22.85 -17.15
C THR A 85 -22.42 -22.84 -16.66
N ALA A 86 -21.52 -23.55 -17.36
CA ALA A 86 -20.11 -23.55 -17.03
C ALA A 86 -19.43 -22.19 -17.34
N ILE A 87 -19.72 -21.57 -18.48
CA ILE A 87 -19.20 -20.24 -18.84
C ILE A 87 -19.63 -19.22 -17.79
N ASP A 88 -20.91 -19.21 -17.40
CA ASP A 88 -21.45 -18.29 -16.40
C ASP A 88 -20.80 -18.48 -15.03
N ALA A 89 -20.54 -19.72 -14.63
CA ALA A 89 -19.82 -20.01 -13.39
C ALA A 89 -18.38 -19.47 -13.41
N VAL A 90 -17.65 -19.62 -14.54
CA VAL A 90 -16.30 -19.08 -14.67
C VAL A 90 -16.31 -17.55 -14.72
N ARG A 91 -17.26 -16.93 -15.42
CA ARG A 91 -17.44 -15.46 -15.41
C ARG A 91 -17.66 -14.94 -13.99
N ALA A 92 -18.50 -15.61 -13.21
CA ALA A 92 -18.74 -15.24 -11.82
C ALA A 92 -17.47 -15.35 -10.96
N ASP A 93 -16.69 -16.41 -11.14
CA ASP A 93 -15.42 -16.59 -10.43
C ASP A 93 -14.39 -15.51 -10.80
N LEU A 94 -14.19 -15.24 -12.11
CA LEU A 94 -13.29 -14.18 -12.57
C LEU A 94 -13.72 -12.80 -12.05
N ALA A 95 -15.01 -12.49 -12.04
CA ALA A 95 -15.52 -11.25 -11.49
C ALA A 95 -15.20 -11.12 -9.99
N GLN A 96 -15.32 -12.21 -9.22
CA GLN A 96 -14.90 -12.24 -7.81
C GLN A 96 -13.40 -12.03 -7.64
N GLN A 97 -12.57 -12.65 -8.49
CA GLN A 97 -11.12 -12.46 -8.47
C GLN A 97 -10.72 -11.01 -8.77
N ILE A 98 -11.34 -10.39 -9.78
CA ILE A 98 -11.12 -8.98 -10.12
C ILE A 98 -11.51 -8.08 -8.94
N ALA A 99 -12.70 -8.25 -8.38
CA ALA A 99 -13.16 -7.45 -7.25
C ALA A 99 -12.27 -7.62 -6.01
N ALA A 100 -11.79 -8.84 -5.75
CA ALA A 100 -10.85 -9.10 -4.65
C ALA A 100 -9.50 -8.42 -4.87
N ALA A 101 -8.98 -8.44 -6.10
CA ALA A 101 -7.74 -7.76 -6.46
C ALA A 101 -7.85 -6.23 -6.31
N GLU A 102 -8.96 -5.65 -6.77
CA GLU A 102 -9.25 -4.22 -6.61
C GLU A 102 -9.37 -3.81 -5.12
N ALA A 103 -10.08 -4.61 -4.32
CA ALA A 103 -10.20 -4.37 -2.89
C ALA A 103 -8.84 -4.44 -2.18
N ALA A 104 -8.00 -5.42 -2.54
CA ALA A 104 -6.65 -5.54 -2.00
C ALA A 104 -5.76 -4.34 -2.39
N ALA A 105 -5.83 -3.89 -3.63
CA ALA A 105 -5.10 -2.71 -4.10
C ALA A 105 -5.55 -1.43 -3.36
N ALA A 106 -6.86 -1.25 -3.17
CA ALA A 106 -7.40 -0.12 -2.42
C ALA A 106 -6.97 -0.15 -0.95
N ALA A 107 -7.00 -1.32 -0.30
CA ALA A 107 -6.54 -1.47 1.08
C ALA A 107 -5.04 -1.17 1.22
N ALA A 108 -4.21 -1.62 0.28
CA ALA A 108 -2.77 -1.33 0.26
C ALA A 108 -2.51 0.17 0.09
N ALA A 109 -3.23 0.84 -0.81
CA ALA A 109 -3.12 2.29 -1.01
C ALA A 109 -3.54 3.08 0.24
N ALA A 110 -4.61 2.66 0.92
CA ALA A 110 -5.06 3.28 2.16
C ALA A 110 -4.03 3.13 3.29
N ALA A 111 -3.45 1.93 3.46
CA ALA A 111 -2.42 1.68 4.46
C ALA A 111 -1.14 2.48 4.20
N GLU A 112 -0.75 2.64 2.93
CA GLU A 112 0.35 3.51 2.52
C GLU A 112 0.09 4.97 2.88
N ALA A 113 -1.10 5.48 2.54
CA ALA A 113 -1.49 6.85 2.83
C ALA A 113 -1.50 7.14 4.34
N GLU A 114 -2.00 6.21 5.16
CA GLU A 114 -1.97 6.34 6.62
C GLU A 114 -0.54 6.37 7.16
N ARG A 115 0.35 5.51 6.65
CA ARG A 115 1.76 5.51 7.06
C ARG A 115 2.44 6.84 6.74
N VAL A 116 2.23 7.35 5.52
CA VAL A 116 2.79 8.64 5.10
C VAL A 116 2.23 9.79 5.95
N ALA A 117 0.93 9.78 6.25
CA ALA A 117 0.33 10.79 7.12
C ALA A 117 0.90 10.77 8.55
N ALA A 118 1.07 9.57 9.12
CA ALA A 118 1.67 9.41 10.45
C ALA A 118 3.14 9.88 10.48
N GLU A 119 3.93 9.59 9.45
CA GLU A 119 5.31 10.06 9.33
C GLU A 119 5.39 11.59 9.21
N GLN A 120 4.52 12.20 8.41
CA GLN A 120 4.44 13.66 8.27
C GLN A 120 4.05 14.34 9.58
N GLN A 121 3.08 13.77 10.32
CA GLN A 121 2.69 14.28 11.61
C GLN A 121 3.85 14.20 12.61
N ALA A 122 4.53 13.04 12.71
CA ALA A 122 5.68 12.88 13.59
C ALA A 122 6.83 13.84 13.23
N ALA A 123 7.08 14.07 11.94
CA ALA A 123 8.07 15.03 11.48
C ALA A 123 7.69 16.48 11.84
N ALA A 124 6.42 16.85 11.71
CA ALA A 124 5.92 18.18 12.09
C ALA A 124 6.02 18.41 13.61
N GLU A 125 5.62 17.43 14.43
CA GLU A 125 5.74 17.50 15.89
C GLU A 125 7.20 17.64 16.33
N LYS A 126 8.12 16.89 15.71
CA LYS A 126 9.55 17.02 15.98
C LYS A 126 10.07 18.40 15.58
N ALA A 127 9.72 18.90 14.40
CA ALA A 127 10.16 20.22 13.93
C ALA A 127 9.66 21.35 14.84
N GLU A 128 8.44 21.23 15.37
CA GLU A 128 7.90 22.17 16.36
C GLU A 128 8.65 22.08 17.70
N ALA A 129 8.92 20.88 18.21
CA ALA A 129 9.72 20.69 19.42
C ALA A 129 11.13 21.28 19.28
N ASP A 130 11.80 21.04 18.14
CA ASP A 130 13.13 21.58 17.84
C ASP A 130 13.11 23.12 17.77
N ARG A 131 12.05 23.72 17.21
CA ARG A 131 11.87 25.19 17.19
C ARG A 131 11.71 25.76 18.59
N ILE A 132 10.85 25.15 19.42
CA ILE A 132 10.62 25.61 20.80
C ILE A 132 11.91 25.50 21.61
N ALA A 133 12.66 24.40 21.48
CA ALA A 133 13.94 24.22 22.15
C ALA A 133 14.98 25.28 21.72
N ALA A 134 15.05 25.59 20.42
CA ALA A 134 15.94 26.64 19.91
C ALA A 134 15.56 28.05 20.42
N GLU A 135 14.26 28.36 20.49
CA GLU A 135 13.77 29.63 21.04
C GLU A 135 14.09 29.76 22.54
N GLN A 136 13.93 28.69 23.32
CA GLN A 136 14.27 28.67 24.74
C GLN A 136 15.78 28.86 24.96
N ALA A 137 16.62 28.16 24.19
CA ALA A 137 18.07 28.32 24.26
C ALA A 137 18.52 29.75 23.90
N ALA A 138 17.90 30.35 22.86
CA ALA A 138 18.17 31.73 22.49
C ALA A 138 17.75 32.73 23.58
N ALA A 139 16.59 32.52 24.21
CA ALA A 139 16.13 33.37 25.31
C ALA A 139 17.03 33.27 26.55
N GLU A 140 17.50 32.06 26.89
CA GLU A 140 18.45 31.85 27.99
C GLU A 140 19.79 32.55 27.73
N GLN A 141 20.30 32.46 26.49
CA GLN A 141 21.52 33.15 26.10
C GLN A 141 21.38 34.67 26.16
N GLN A 142 20.26 35.23 25.68
CA GLN A 142 19.98 36.66 25.79
C GLN A 142 19.91 37.14 27.25
N ALA A 143 19.28 36.36 28.14
CA ALA A 143 19.21 36.68 29.55
C ALA A 143 20.60 36.65 30.23
N ALA A 144 21.46 35.70 29.84
CA ALA A 144 22.84 35.64 30.31
C ALA A 144 23.68 36.83 29.83
N ASP A 145 23.54 37.20 28.55
CA ASP A 145 24.23 38.35 27.96
C ASP A 145 23.79 39.67 28.61
N GLU A 146 22.48 39.86 28.83
CA GLU A 146 21.95 41.04 29.52
C GLU A 146 22.46 41.15 30.96
N LYS A 147 22.54 40.01 31.67
CA LYS A 147 23.10 39.97 33.03
C LYS A 147 24.58 40.36 33.02
N ALA A 148 25.38 39.80 32.11
CA ALA A 148 26.79 40.12 31.97
C ALA A 148 27.02 41.61 31.64
N GLN A 149 26.20 42.19 30.75
CA GLN A 149 26.26 43.62 30.44
C GLN A 149 25.95 44.49 31.66
N LYS A 150 24.90 44.18 32.42
CA LYS A 150 24.55 44.89 33.66
C LYS A 150 25.63 44.79 34.73
N GLU A 151 26.29 43.64 34.86
CA GLU A 151 27.42 43.47 35.78
C GLU A 151 28.62 44.32 35.34
N ALA A 152 28.97 44.30 34.04
CA ALA A 152 30.04 45.12 33.50
C ALA A 152 29.79 46.63 33.64
N GLU A 153 28.55 47.09 33.43
CA GLU A 153 28.16 48.49 33.62
C GLU A 153 28.31 48.93 35.08
N ARG A 154 27.88 48.10 36.04
CA ARG A 154 28.04 48.37 37.48
C ARG A 154 29.51 48.45 37.89
N GLU A 155 30.36 47.58 37.34
CA GLU A 155 31.80 47.61 37.58
C GLU A 155 32.44 48.87 36.99
N ALA A 156 32.05 49.26 35.76
CA ALA A 156 32.51 50.49 35.12
C ALA A 156 32.09 51.74 35.90
N GLU A 157 30.84 51.80 36.38
CA GLU A 157 30.35 52.91 37.22
C GLU A 157 31.13 52.99 38.53
N LYS A 158 31.40 51.84 39.18
CA LYS A 158 32.19 51.80 40.41
C LYS A 158 33.62 52.30 40.18
N ALA A 159 34.26 51.86 39.10
CA ALA A 159 35.61 52.30 38.73
C ALA A 159 35.66 53.81 38.42
N ALA A 160 34.64 54.37 37.76
CA ALA A 160 34.53 55.80 37.50
C ALA A 160 34.40 56.61 38.81
N ARG A 161 33.54 56.17 39.74
CA ARG A 161 33.38 56.81 41.06
C ARG A 161 34.67 56.75 41.90
N GLU A 162 35.41 55.65 41.82
CA GLU A 162 36.71 55.52 42.51
C GLU A 162 37.78 56.46 41.91
N ALA A 163 37.78 56.65 40.58
CA ALA A 163 38.68 57.58 39.91
C ALA A 163 38.41 59.04 40.28
N GLU A 164 37.13 59.47 40.29
CA GLU A 164 36.73 60.84 40.65
C GLU A 164 37.11 61.17 42.10
N LYS A 165 36.93 60.21 43.03
CA LYS A 165 37.26 60.39 44.45
C LYS A 165 38.77 60.56 44.70
N ASN A 166 39.62 59.98 43.85
CA ASN A 166 41.07 60.16 43.92
C ASN A 166 41.53 61.52 43.35
N GLU A 167 40.70 62.18 42.54
CA GLU A 167 41.01 63.49 41.96
C GLU A 167 40.73 64.63 42.95
N ASP A 168 39.71 64.51 43.80
CA ASP A 168 39.37 65.47 44.87
C ASP A 168 40.37 65.48 46.05
N ASP A 169 41.13 64.40 46.28
CA ASP A 169 42.15 64.30 47.36
C ASP A 169 43.52 64.87 46.93
N LYS A 170 43.57 65.52 45.76
CA LYS A 170 44.77 66.22 45.30
C LYS A 170 44.87 67.58 46.01
N PRO A 171 45.96 67.86 46.76
CA PRO A 171 46.07 69.08 47.56
C PRO A 171 45.94 70.32 46.67
N LYS A 172 45.09 71.27 47.08
CA LYS A 172 44.92 72.56 46.39
C LYS A 172 46.29 73.26 46.29
N PRO A 173 46.73 73.63 45.08
CA PRO A 173 47.96 74.40 44.94
C PRO A 173 47.68 75.84 45.38
N GLY A 174 48.29 76.22 46.50
CA GLY A 174 48.53 77.62 46.88
C GLY A 174 47.52 78.22 47.85
N ASP A 175 47.96 78.35 49.10
CA ASP A 175 47.88 79.61 49.87
C ASP A 175 49.21 79.73 50.63
N ASP A 176 50.32 79.74 49.89
CA ASP A 176 51.63 80.19 50.38
C ASP A 176 51.94 81.51 49.65
N GLU A 177 51.26 82.60 50.03
CA GLU A 177 51.74 83.96 49.79
C GLU A 177 52.07 84.62 51.14
N GLU A 178 53.36 84.92 51.28
CA GLU A 178 54.07 85.87 52.18
C GLU A 178 54.04 85.70 53.71
#